data_AF-A0A0V1IMF7-F1
#
_entry.id   AF-A0A0V1IMF7-F1
#
_cell.length_a   1.000
_cell.length_b   1.000
_cell.length_c   1.000
_cell.angle_alpha   90.00
_cell.angle_beta   90.00
_cell.angle_gamma   90.00
#
_symmetry.space_group_name_H-M   'P 1'
#
loop_
_entity.id
_entity.type
_entity.pdbx_description
1 polymer ?
#
loop_
_entity_poly.entity_id
_entity_poly.type
_entity_poly.pdbx_seq_one_letter_code
_entity_poly.pdbx_strand_id
1 'polypeptide(L)'
;MTLLDNDAFLTELGKLYVKSKTGGNVAVTIKRYDGAVKPRTAATKNQENIDYKCFFRAKYRNEKISTMVNQKDVNRFQLALSNVLKSKMDALKKRHFPAKTGARGANVDFIQSLGIEEQKAIKLSMLMTQKLVISVPLTDFLQYSMLNDVLFFLGDKSVCDVGSAKSDEPITNYTIVLVADLDHNSKASDKVWISYLQLGRFSLASDCQCVQVEWDPVRKELKGGMAQEGRAMELSDLARFQGQLITVDDRTGILYKIINLTLPVPWLLLADGDGEQPKGFKAEWMTVKNEMLYVGGIGKEWTSVHGEYMNDNPMWIKIIDNESRVRHISWKDIYIKLRAAVGIEYPGYMIHESVQWSQQWKRWFFLPRRASPFPYSEKEDERRATNVLLQASENFEHISATYLGEPSETRGFSAFQFIPNTLDKLIVAVKSEEIDGRVTSFLTIFDTDGVIILNDTEIPGHVKYEGIEFIFQ
;
A
#
# COMPACT_ATOMS: atom_id res chain seq x y z
N MET A 1 -24.08 -28.48 24.60
CA MET A 1 -23.79 -27.25 23.85
C MET A 1 -25.13 -26.81 23.29
N THR A 2 -25.61 -25.65 23.71
CA THR A 2 -26.98 -25.21 23.40
C THR A 2 -26.97 -24.48 22.06
N LEU A 3 -27.83 -24.87 21.14
CA LEU A 3 -28.06 -24.13 19.89
C LEU A 3 -29.13 -23.07 20.15
N LEU A 4 -28.81 -21.82 19.87
CA LEU A 4 -29.66 -20.66 20.08
C LEU A 4 -29.91 -19.96 18.74
N ASP A 5 -31.01 -19.23 18.63
CA ASP A 5 -31.18 -18.26 17.55
C ASP A 5 -30.16 -17.13 17.67
N ASN A 6 -30.03 -16.34 16.61
CA ASN A 6 -29.01 -15.32 16.47
C ASN A 6 -29.07 -14.26 17.59
N ASP A 7 -30.26 -13.77 17.94
CA ASP A 7 -30.42 -12.68 18.91
C ASP A 7 -30.25 -13.21 20.35
N ALA A 8 -30.76 -14.40 20.64
CA ALA A 8 -30.54 -15.08 21.92
C ALA A 8 -29.06 -15.42 22.12
N PHE A 9 -28.35 -15.86 21.08
CA PHE A 9 -26.90 -16.11 21.16
C PHE A 9 -26.12 -14.85 21.52
N LEU A 10 -26.42 -13.71 20.89
CA LEU A 10 -25.75 -12.44 21.18
C LEU A 10 -26.01 -11.95 22.60
N THR A 11 -27.24 -12.13 23.07
CA THR A 11 -27.64 -11.80 24.44
C THR A 11 -26.89 -12.67 25.46
N GLU A 12 -26.88 -13.99 25.25
CA GLU A 12 -26.17 -14.93 26.13
C GLU A 12 -24.64 -14.72 26.08
N LEU A 13 -24.09 -14.43 24.90
CA LEU A 13 -22.67 -14.08 24.76
C LEU A 13 -22.32 -12.85 25.60
N GLY A 14 -23.17 -11.82 25.59
CA GLY A 14 -23.02 -10.65 26.45
C GLY A 14 -22.99 -11.02 27.94
N LYS A 15 -23.85 -11.95 28.39
CA LYS A 15 -23.85 -12.46 29.77
C LYS A 15 -22.57 -13.23 30.10
N LEU A 16 -22.03 -14.02 29.17
CA LEU A 16 -20.76 -14.72 29.37
C LEU A 16 -19.60 -13.74 29.60
N TYR A 17 -19.54 -12.64 28.85
CA TYR A 17 -18.53 -11.61 29.08
C TYR A 17 -18.69 -10.92 30.43
N VAL A 18 -19.92 -10.60 30.85
CA VAL A 18 -20.18 -10.05 32.19
C VAL A 18 -19.71 -11.03 33.29
N LYS A 19 -20.02 -12.32 33.15
CA LYS A 19 -19.54 -13.37 34.08
C LYS A 19 -18.01 -13.47 34.09
N SER A 20 -17.34 -13.23 32.97
CA SER A 20 -15.88 -13.31 32.89
C SER A 20 -15.15 -12.16 33.59
N LYS A 21 -15.84 -11.04 33.89
CA LYS A 21 -15.25 -9.91 34.63
C LYS A 21 -14.79 -10.29 36.04
N THR A 22 -15.41 -11.31 36.66
CA THR A 22 -15.01 -11.85 37.97
C THR A 22 -13.98 -12.99 37.88
N GLY A 23 -13.55 -13.35 36.66
CA GLY A 23 -12.42 -14.27 36.40
C GLY A 23 -12.77 -15.46 35.50
N GLY A 24 -11.96 -15.69 34.48
CA GLY A 24 -12.08 -16.79 33.50
C GLY A 24 -12.01 -16.30 32.07
N ASN A 25 -12.01 -17.22 31.09
CA ASN A 25 -11.91 -16.89 29.67
C ASN A 25 -13.19 -17.26 28.90
N VAL A 26 -13.67 -16.35 28.06
CA VAL A 26 -14.72 -16.59 27.07
C VAL A 26 -14.06 -16.90 25.72
N ALA A 27 -14.12 -18.16 25.29
CA ALA A 27 -13.61 -18.57 23.98
C ALA A 27 -14.73 -18.57 22.94
N VAL A 28 -14.62 -17.73 21.92
CA VAL A 28 -15.53 -17.71 20.77
C VAL A 28 -14.84 -18.35 19.56
N THR A 29 -15.49 -19.30 18.90
CA THR A 29 -14.98 -19.99 17.70
C THR A 29 -16.01 -19.93 16.59
N ILE A 30 -15.54 -19.80 15.36
CA ILE A 30 -16.36 -19.69 14.16
C ILE A 30 -15.89 -20.78 13.19
N LYS A 31 -16.83 -21.51 12.57
CA LYS A 31 -16.52 -22.52 11.54
C LYS A 31 -17.52 -22.45 10.40
N ARG A 32 -17.06 -22.69 9.17
CA ARG A 32 -17.93 -23.00 8.03
C ARG A 32 -18.66 -24.32 8.31
N TYR A 33 -19.96 -24.34 8.10
CA TYR A 33 -20.82 -25.47 8.36
C TYR A 33 -21.66 -25.77 7.11
N ASP A 34 -21.59 -27.02 6.67
CA ASP A 34 -22.23 -27.54 5.47
C ASP A 34 -23.65 -28.09 5.75
N GLY A 35 -24.15 -27.94 6.97
CA GLY A 35 -25.45 -28.49 7.37
C GLY A 35 -25.41 -29.97 7.79
N ALA A 36 -24.25 -30.63 7.76
CA ALA A 36 -24.15 -32.05 8.06
C ALA A 36 -24.38 -32.35 9.56
N VAL A 37 -25.50 -33.00 9.87
CA VAL A 37 -25.85 -33.46 11.24
C VAL A 37 -25.34 -34.88 11.54
N LYS A 38 -24.75 -35.56 10.55
CA LYS A 38 -24.17 -36.91 10.67
C LYS A 38 -22.76 -36.93 10.02
N PRO A 39 -21.86 -37.84 10.46
CA PRO A 39 -20.55 -38.01 9.83
C PRO A 39 -20.70 -38.35 8.34
N ARG A 40 -19.85 -37.77 7.48
CA ARG A 40 -19.87 -38.03 6.04
C ARG A 40 -19.49 -39.49 5.75
N THR A 41 -20.25 -40.14 4.89
CA THR A 41 -19.91 -41.43 4.27
C THR A 41 -19.27 -41.19 2.90
N ALA A 42 -18.57 -42.18 2.33
CA ALA A 42 -17.92 -42.03 1.03
C ALA A 42 -18.87 -41.57 -0.10
N ALA A 43 -20.17 -41.87 0.02
CA ALA A 43 -21.22 -41.49 -0.93
C ALA A 43 -21.69 -40.01 -0.83
N THR A 44 -21.41 -39.31 0.27
CA THR A 44 -21.87 -37.91 0.49
C THR A 44 -20.82 -36.85 0.13
N LYS A 45 -19.71 -37.24 -0.51
CA LYS A 45 -18.62 -36.31 -0.88
C LYS A 45 -18.92 -35.44 -2.12
N ASN A 46 -19.85 -35.83 -2.98
CA ASN A 46 -20.10 -35.18 -4.29
C ASN A 46 -21.49 -34.52 -4.40
N GLN A 47 -21.95 -33.81 -3.37
CA GLN A 47 -23.11 -32.93 -3.52
C GLN A 47 -22.65 -31.57 -4.04
N GLU A 48 -22.85 -31.33 -5.34
CA GLU A 48 -22.79 -30.00 -5.95
C GLU A 48 -24.01 -29.20 -5.47
N ASN A 49 -23.80 -27.99 -4.93
CA ASN A 49 -24.77 -27.10 -4.25
C ASN A 49 -25.04 -27.35 -2.76
N ILE A 50 -24.00 -27.27 -1.92
CA ILE A 50 -24.16 -27.17 -0.46
C ILE A 50 -24.36 -25.70 -0.07
N ASP A 51 -25.51 -25.36 0.54
CA ASP A 51 -25.77 -24.06 1.16
C ASP A 51 -24.99 -23.93 2.48
N TYR A 52 -23.84 -23.26 2.42
CA TYR A 52 -22.93 -23.13 3.55
C TYR A 52 -23.40 -22.05 4.53
N LYS A 53 -23.32 -22.40 5.82
CA LYS A 53 -23.68 -21.55 6.96
C LYS A 53 -22.45 -21.26 7.81
N CYS A 54 -22.54 -20.23 8.65
CA CYS A 54 -21.52 -19.96 9.66
C CYS A 54 -21.98 -20.50 11.01
N PHE A 55 -21.17 -21.35 11.62
CA PHE A 55 -21.44 -21.90 12.94
C PHE A 55 -20.57 -21.22 14.00
N PHE A 56 -21.22 -20.47 14.88
CA PHE A 56 -20.60 -19.78 15.99
C PHE A 56 -20.73 -20.61 17.25
N ARG A 57 -19.68 -20.64 18.07
CA ARG A 57 -19.70 -21.25 19.40
C ARG A 57 -19.00 -20.35 20.39
N ALA A 58 -19.59 -20.16 21.56
CA ALA A 58 -18.93 -19.51 22.69
C ALA A 58 -18.89 -20.45 23.89
N LYS A 59 -17.77 -20.44 24.61
CA LYS A 59 -17.54 -21.24 25.80
C LYS A 59 -17.01 -20.36 26.93
N TYR A 60 -17.61 -20.48 28.10
CA TYR A 60 -17.09 -19.95 29.36
C TYR A 60 -17.15 -21.05 30.42
N ARG A 61 -15.98 -21.53 30.86
CA ARG A 61 -15.87 -22.71 31.75
C ARG A 61 -16.66 -23.90 31.19
N ASN A 62 -17.75 -24.31 31.85
CA ASN A 62 -18.60 -25.43 31.44
C ASN A 62 -19.80 -24.99 30.57
N GLU A 63 -20.12 -23.70 30.51
CA GLU A 63 -21.20 -23.16 29.69
C GLU A 63 -20.76 -23.10 28.22
N LYS A 64 -21.58 -23.66 27.31
CA LYS A 64 -21.31 -23.72 25.87
C LYS A 64 -22.57 -23.38 25.09
N ILE A 65 -22.56 -22.24 24.41
CA ILE A 65 -23.63 -21.78 23.51
C ILE A 65 -23.16 -21.78 22.06
N SER A 66 -24.10 -21.86 21.12
CA SER A 66 -23.81 -21.89 19.69
C SER A 66 -24.97 -21.32 18.88
N THR A 67 -24.69 -20.85 17.67
CA THR A 67 -25.72 -20.42 16.73
C THR A 67 -25.30 -20.67 15.29
N MET A 68 -26.27 -20.75 14.39
CA MET A 68 -26.09 -20.96 12.96
C MET A 68 -26.60 -19.74 12.18
N VAL A 69 -25.70 -19.10 11.46
CA VAL A 69 -25.99 -17.90 10.69
C VAL A 69 -26.02 -18.27 9.20
N ASN A 70 -27.16 -18.06 8.55
CA ASN A 70 -27.28 -18.24 7.10
C ASN A 70 -26.54 -17.13 6.36
N GLN A 71 -26.09 -17.40 5.14
CA GLN A 71 -25.33 -16.44 4.32
C GLN A 71 -25.99 -15.06 4.22
N LYS A 72 -27.31 -15.02 4.02
CA LYS A 72 -28.09 -13.77 3.92
C LYS A 72 -28.10 -12.92 5.20
N ASP A 73 -27.90 -13.54 6.37
CA ASP A 73 -28.02 -12.89 7.68
C ASP A 73 -26.65 -12.53 8.30
N VAL A 74 -25.54 -12.89 7.63
CA VAL A 74 -24.17 -12.70 8.14
C VAL A 74 -23.88 -11.24 8.45
N ASN A 75 -24.19 -10.33 7.52
CA ASN A 75 -23.89 -8.90 7.70
C ASN A 75 -24.61 -8.31 8.92
N ARG A 76 -25.91 -8.65 9.09
CA ARG A 76 -26.71 -8.20 10.23
C ARG A 76 -26.19 -8.77 11.54
N PHE A 77 -25.90 -10.07 11.57
CA PHE A 77 -25.37 -10.74 12.76
C PHE A 77 -24.00 -10.20 13.18
N GLN A 78 -23.12 -9.91 12.21
CA GLN A 78 -21.77 -9.38 12.45
C GLN A 78 -21.81 -7.99 13.09
N LEU A 79 -22.67 -7.10 12.60
CA LEU A 79 -22.84 -5.76 13.20
C LEU A 79 -23.31 -5.85 14.66
N ALA A 80 -24.28 -6.73 14.92
CA ALA A 80 -24.80 -6.93 16.27
C ALA A 80 -23.76 -7.58 17.21
N LEU A 81 -22.99 -8.56 16.71
CA LEU A 81 -21.87 -9.17 17.44
C LEU A 81 -20.79 -8.14 17.79
N SER A 82 -20.40 -7.30 16.85
CA SER A 82 -19.42 -6.22 17.05
C SER A 82 -19.85 -5.27 18.17
N ASN A 83 -21.13 -4.90 18.23
CA ASN A 83 -21.65 -4.04 19.29
C ASN A 83 -21.58 -4.71 20.67
N VAL A 84 -21.89 -6.00 20.77
CA VAL A 84 -21.71 -6.78 22.00
C VAL A 84 -20.24 -6.76 22.43
N LEU A 85 -19.32 -7.05 21.52
CA LEU A 85 -17.88 -7.08 21.78
C LEU A 85 -17.33 -5.72 22.26
N LYS A 86 -17.65 -4.63 21.56
CA LYS A 86 -17.25 -3.27 21.94
C LYS A 86 -17.76 -2.88 23.33
N SER A 87 -19.01 -3.22 23.63
CA SER A 87 -19.62 -2.88 24.93
C SER A 87 -19.06 -3.69 26.11
N LYS A 88 -18.50 -4.89 25.86
CA LYS A 88 -18.10 -5.83 26.92
C LYS A 88 -16.58 -5.99 27.09
N MET A 89 -15.76 -5.56 26.14
CA MET A 89 -14.29 -5.55 26.22
C MET A 89 -13.76 -4.15 26.55
N ASP A 90 -14.26 -3.58 27.66
CA ASP A 90 -14.06 -2.19 28.08
C ASP A 90 -12.81 -1.96 28.97
N ALA A 91 -12.24 -3.01 29.55
CA ALA A 91 -11.21 -2.93 30.59
C ALA A 91 -9.75 -3.05 30.08
N LEU A 92 -9.50 -2.71 28.82
CA LEU A 92 -8.14 -2.72 28.26
C LEU A 92 -7.40 -1.44 28.63
N LYS A 93 -6.12 -1.56 29.02
CA LYS A 93 -5.28 -0.42 29.41
C LYS A 93 -5.20 0.58 28.25
N LYS A 94 -5.52 1.83 28.55
CA LYS A 94 -5.20 2.96 27.66
C LYS A 94 -3.71 3.26 27.76
N ARG A 95 -3.09 3.57 26.63
CA ARG A 95 -1.64 3.81 26.54
C ARG A 95 -1.28 5.18 27.13
N HIS A 96 -0.15 5.26 27.84
CA HIS A 96 0.36 6.49 28.46
C HIS A 96 1.72 6.83 27.86
N PHE A 97 1.92 8.05 27.34
CA PHE A 97 3.19 8.46 26.73
C PHE A 97 3.93 9.46 27.64
N PRO A 98 5.26 9.37 27.79
CA PRO A 98 6.04 10.26 28.65
C PRO A 98 6.24 11.65 28.01
N ALA A 99 6.14 12.70 28.82
CA ALA A 99 6.29 14.11 28.42
C ALA A 99 7.77 14.50 28.23
N LYS A 100 8.09 15.27 27.18
CA LYS A 100 9.42 15.86 26.94
C LYS A 100 9.72 16.98 27.95
N THR A 101 10.89 16.95 28.57
CA THR A 101 11.44 18.04 29.39
C THR A 101 12.07 19.12 28.50
N GLY A 102 11.67 20.38 28.69
CA GLY A 102 12.48 21.54 28.26
C GLY A 102 11.88 22.52 27.24
N ALA A 103 10.74 23.14 27.52
CA ALA A 103 10.47 24.53 27.16
C ALA A 103 9.38 25.08 28.09
N ARG A 104 9.65 26.19 28.78
CA ARG A 104 8.76 26.82 29.75
C ARG A 104 7.59 27.51 29.02
N GLY A 105 6.37 27.16 29.43
CA GLY A 105 5.25 28.09 29.57
C GLY A 105 4.30 28.24 28.38
N ALA A 106 3.30 27.35 28.27
CA ALA A 106 1.87 27.70 28.25
C ALA A 106 0.98 26.43 28.18
N ASN A 107 0.28 26.19 29.27
CA ASN A 107 -0.91 25.33 29.50
C ASN A 107 -2.06 25.64 28.50
N VAL A 108 -3.02 24.79 28.08
CA VAL A 108 -3.42 23.36 28.10
C VAL A 108 -4.43 23.30 26.91
N ASP A 109 -4.39 22.34 25.98
CA ASP A 109 -5.26 21.15 25.99
C ASP A 109 -4.84 20.20 24.86
N PHE A 110 -4.39 19.02 25.26
CA PHE A 110 -3.84 17.97 24.41
C PHE A 110 -4.69 16.71 24.63
N ILE A 111 -5.40 16.23 23.60
CA ILE A 111 -5.90 14.85 23.56
C ILE A 111 -5.10 14.08 22.53
N GLN A 112 -4.44 13.07 23.09
CA GLN A 112 -3.44 12.17 22.56
C GLN A 112 -4.02 11.08 21.66
N SER A 113 -3.49 11.02 20.44
CA SER A 113 -3.39 9.86 19.55
C SER A 113 -2.23 8.98 20.02
N LEU A 114 -2.47 7.70 20.34
CA LEU A 114 -1.42 6.83 20.86
C LEU A 114 -1.53 5.38 20.36
N GLY A 115 -0.74 5.08 19.34
CA GLY A 115 -0.44 3.75 18.81
C GLY A 115 0.76 3.06 19.50
N ILE A 116 1.09 1.87 19.03
CA ILE A 116 1.68 0.77 19.80
C ILE A 116 3.14 0.42 19.48
N GLU A 117 3.93 0.00 20.48
CA GLU A 117 5.15 -0.83 20.37
C GLU A 117 5.33 -1.76 21.59
N GLU A 118 5.68 -3.03 21.32
CA GLU A 118 5.82 -4.20 22.21
C GLU A 118 7.29 -4.56 22.49
N GLN A 119 7.59 -5.22 23.63
CA GLN A 119 8.63 -6.27 23.72
C GLN A 119 8.35 -7.38 24.77
N LYS A 120 8.45 -8.64 24.27
CA LYS A 120 9.11 -9.87 24.79
C LYS A 120 8.54 -10.77 25.94
N ALA A 121 7.96 -11.90 25.49
CA ALA A 121 8.33 -13.33 25.70
C ALA A 121 8.45 -14.02 27.09
N ILE A 122 7.67 -15.12 27.29
CA ILE A 122 8.02 -16.33 28.08
C ILE A 122 7.47 -17.63 27.41
N LYS A 123 8.29 -18.70 27.42
CA LYS A 123 8.25 -20.04 26.79
C LYS A 123 7.61 -21.12 27.71
N LEU A 124 6.85 -22.11 27.19
CA LEU A 124 6.95 -23.57 27.53
C LEU A 124 6.11 -24.50 26.60
N SER A 125 6.70 -25.67 26.29
CA SER A 125 6.36 -26.82 25.40
C SER A 125 5.01 -27.57 25.67
N MET A 126 4.41 -28.42 24.82
CA MET A 126 4.93 -29.52 23.97
C MET A 126 3.83 -30.12 23.03
N LEU A 127 4.24 -30.48 21.80
CA LEU A 127 3.80 -31.51 20.82
C LEU A 127 2.36 -31.63 20.23
N MET A 128 2.38 -31.66 18.87
CA MET A 128 1.48 -32.34 17.92
C MET A 128 0.03 -31.85 17.83
N THR A 129 -0.20 -30.76 17.11
CA THR A 129 -1.02 -30.71 15.88
C THR A 129 -1.03 -29.28 15.33
N GLN A 130 -1.13 -29.19 14.00
CA GLN A 130 -1.10 -28.00 13.14
C GLN A 130 -1.70 -26.70 13.71
N LYS A 131 -1.11 -25.58 13.21
CA LYS A 131 -1.59 -24.18 13.19
C LYS A 131 -0.94 -23.24 14.22
N LEU A 132 0.18 -22.71 13.74
CA LEU A 132 0.66 -21.33 13.80
C LEU A 132 -0.40 -20.31 14.27
N VAL A 133 -0.12 -19.65 15.39
CA VAL A 133 -0.78 -18.44 15.89
C VAL A 133 0.31 -17.39 16.06
N ILE A 134 0.27 -16.32 15.27
CA ILE A 134 0.93 -15.04 15.58
C ILE A 134 -0.19 -14.06 15.96
N SER A 135 -0.01 -13.43 17.11
CA SER A 135 -0.86 -12.40 17.70
C SER A 135 -0.37 -11.00 17.32
N VAL A 136 -1.34 -10.13 17.01
CA VAL A 136 -1.24 -8.71 16.59
C VAL A 136 -1.35 -7.78 17.81
N PRO A 137 -0.83 -6.52 17.75
CA PRO A 137 -1.74 -5.35 17.88
C PRO A 137 -1.26 -4.08 17.08
N LEU A 138 -2.03 -3.07 16.65
CA LEU A 138 -3.39 -2.57 16.98
C LEU A 138 -3.85 -1.45 15.98
N THR A 139 -5.17 -1.27 15.89
CA THR A 139 -5.98 -0.07 15.49
C THR A 139 -6.17 0.31 14.01
N ASP A 140 -7.45 0.52 13.66
CA ASP A 140 -8.07 1.07 12.43
C ASP A 140 -8.02 0.31 11.09
N PHE A 141 -7.73 -0.99 11.13
CA PHE A 141 -7.59 -1.82 9.91
C PHE A 141 -8.72 -2.84 9.59
N LEU A 142 -9.74 -3.00 10.45
CA LEU A 142 -10.56 -4.23 10.46
C LEU A 142 -11.94 -4.15 9.79
N GLN A 143 -12.17 -3.21 8.87
CA GLN A 143 -13.44 -3.14 8.12
C GLN A 143 -13.33 -3.55 6.63
N TYR A 144 -12.13 -3.87 6.13
CA TYR A 144 -11.92 -4.28 4.73
C TYR A 144 -11.21 -5.63 4.56
N SER A 145 -10.60 -6.21 5.60
CA SER A 145 -9.74 -7.41 5.47
C SER A 145 -10.45 -8.77 5.54
N MET A 146 -11.77 -8.82 5.72
CA MET A 146 -12.50 -10.10 5.89
C MET A 146 -13.38 -10.48 4.70
N LEU A 147 -13.38 -9.68 3.63
CA LEU A 147 -14.24 -9.89 2.45
C LEU A 147 -13.56 -10.67 1.31
N ASN A 148 -12.23 -10.65 1.18
CA ASN A 148 -11.57 -11.24 0.00
C ASN A 148 -11.12 -12.69 0.19
N ASP A 149 -11.03 -13.19 1.42
CA ASP A 149 -10.72 -14.61 1.68
C ASP A 149 -11.85 -15.58 1.24
N VAL A 150 -13.05 -15.06 0.95
CA VAL A 150 -14.22 -15.86 0.56
C VAL A 150 -14.32 -16.04 -0.95
N LEU A 151 -13.74 -15.15 -1.77
CA LEU A 151 -13.71 -15.28 -3.24
C LEU A 151 -12.55 -16.15 -3.76
N PHE A 152 -11.53 -16.41 -2.94
CA PHE A 152 -10.26 -17.08 -3.32
C PHE A 152 -10.39 -18.57 -3.71
N PHE A 153 -11.55 -19.21 -3.56
CA PHE A 153 -11.70 -20.66 -3.78
C PHE A 153 -12.33 -21.08 -5.11
N LEU A 154 -12.57 -20.14 -6.03
CA LEU A 154 -13.25 -20.39 -7.29
C LEU A 154 -12.51 -19.70 -8.45
N GLY A 155 -11.39 -20.26 -8.88
CA GLY A 155 -10.69 -19.85 -10.10
C GLY A 155 -9.52 -20.78 -10.44
N ASP A 156 -9.62 -21.51 -11.55
CA ASP A 156 -8.58 -22.37 -12.09
C ASP A 156 -7.50 -21.57 -12.86
N LYS A 157 -6.22 -21.72 -12.43
CA LYS A 157 -4.90 -21.61 -13.13
C LYS A 157 -4.46 -20.24 -13.71
N SER A 158 -3.18 -19.81 -13.68
CA SER A 158 -1.88 -20.37 -13.25
C SER A 158 -0.79 -19.27 -13.15
N VAL A 159 0.00 -19.21 -12.07
CA VAL A 159 1.47 -19.03 -12.08
C VAL A 159 2.02 -19.80 -10.85
N CYS A 160 3.13 -20.52 -11.03
CA CYS A 160 3.65 -21.66 -10.27
C CYS A 160 3.04 -22.99 -10.77
N ASP A 161 3.69 -23.61 -11.77
CA ASP A 161 3.60 -25.06 -11.96
C ASP A 161 4.08 -25.69 -10.65
N VAL A 162 3.15 -26.24 -9.88
CA VAL A 162 3.44 -26.94 -8.64
C VAL A 162 4.14 -28.26 -9.01
N GLY A 163 5.44 -28.17 -9.24
CA GLY A 163 6.33 -29.28 -9.55
C GLY A 163 7.76 -29.12 -9.02
N SER A 164 8.17 -27.94 -8.55
CA SER A 164 9.54 -27.73 -8.05
C SER A 164 9.67 -26.96 -6.73
N ALA A 165 8.61 -26.34 -6.20
CA ALA A 165 8.65 -25.78 -4.85
C ALA A 165 8.66 -26.92 -3.83
N LYS A 166 9.73 -27.02 -3.02
CA LYS A 166 9.75 -27.91 -1.86
C LYS A 166 8.57 -27.51 -0.96
N SER A 167 7.68 -28.46 -0.70
CA SER A 167 6.30 -28.27 -0.24
C SER A 167 6.10 -27.71 1.18
N ASP A 168 7.09 -27.05 1.79
CA ASP A 168 7.08 -26.62 3.20
C ASP A 168 7.53 -25.15 3.44
N GLU A 169 7.83 -24.36 2.41
CA GLU A 169 8.28 -22.97 2.59
C GLU A 169 7.14 -22.03 3.05
N PRO A 170 7.34 -21.21 4.10
CA PRO A 170 6.34 -20.24 4.55
C PRO A 170 6.09 -19.16 3.49
N ILE A 171 4.81 -18.90 3.23
CA ILE A 171 4.33 -17.88 2.29
C ILE A 171 3.86 -16.65 3.07
N THR A 172 4.31 -15.47 2.66
CA THR A 172 3.85 -14.18 3.19
C THR A 172 2.96 -13.49 2.17
N ASN A 173 1.80 -13.01 2.61
CA ASN A 173 0.84 -12.31 1.76
C ASN A 173 0.92 -10.82 2.01
N TYR A 174 0.99 -10.07 0.92
CA TYR A 174 1.03 -8.62 0.93
C TYR A 174 -0.18 -8.10 0.18
N THR A 175 -0.76 -7.00 0.68
CA THR A 175 -1.83 -6.30 -0.03
C THR A 175 -1.37 -4.90 -0.35
N ILE A 176 -1.48 -4.56 -1.63
CA ILE A 176 -1.02 -3.31 -2.22
C ILE A 176 -2.21 -2.55 -2.79
N VAL A 177 -2.05 -1.24 -2.88
CA VAL A 177 -2.92 -0.36 -3.64
C VAL A 177 -2.07 0.43 -4.63
N LEU A 178 -2.63 0.62 -5.81
CA LEU A 178 -2.06 1.43 -6.87
C LEU A 178 -2.97 2.62 -7.13
N VAL A 179 -2.40 3.77 -7.47
CA VAL A 179 -3.15 4.94 -7.95
C VAL A 179 -2.89 5.18 -9.42
N ALA A 180 -3.95 5.52 -10.17
CA ALA A 180 -3.86 5.76 -11.59
C ALA A 180 -3.70 7.25 -11.91
N ASP A 181 -2.81 7.55 -12.84
CA ASP A 181 -2.87 8.76 -13.63
C ASP A 181 -3.59 8.46 -14.95
N LEU A 182 -4.61 9.27 -15.25
CA LEU A 182 -5.42 9.15 -16.47
C LEU A 182 -5.11 10.27 -17.47
N ASP A 183 -4.14 11.14 -17.17
CA ASP A 183 -3.84 12.36 -17.92
C ASP A 183 -5.12 13.16 -18.17
N HIS A 184 -5.32 13.59 -19.42
CA HIS A 184 -6.52 14.27 -19.90
C HIS A 184 -7.81 13.45 -19.76
N ASN A 185 -7.73 12.11 -19.67
CA ASN A 185 -8.90 11.24 -19.49
C ASN A 185 -9.43 11.25 -18.05
N SER A 186 -8.74 11.91 -17.12
CA SER A 186 -9.25 12.18 -15.77
C SER A 186 -10.53 13.01 -15.80
N LYS A 187 -10.76 13.85 -16.81
CA LYS A 187 -11.94 14.73 -16.86
C LYS A 187 -13.23 13.97 -17.16
N ALA A 188 -14.06 13.75 -16.13
CA ALA A 188 -15.35 13.08 -16.25
C ALA A 188 -16.51 14.03 -16.59
N SER A 189 -16.42 15.31 -16.18
CA SER A 189 -17.36 16.36 -16.58
C SER A 189 -16.70 17.74 -16.41
N ASP A 190 -17.42 18.83 -16.69
CA ASP A 190 -16.89 20.20 -16.62
C ASP A 190 -16.24 20.58 -15.28
N LYS A 191 -16.66 19.94 -14.19
CA LYS A 191 -16.21 20.27 -12.82
C LYS A 191 -15.80 19.03 -12.02
N VAL A 192 -15.65 17.87 -12.67
CA VAL A 192 -15.33 16.62 -12.00
C VAL A 192 -14.22 15.92 -12.76
N TRP A 193 -13.15 15.63 -12.04
CA TRP A 193 -12.04 14.78 -12.50
C TRP A 193 -11.99 13.53 -11.63
N ILE A 194 -11.51 12.44 -12.21
CA ILE A 194 -11.47 11.13 -11.60
C ILE A 194 -10.08 10.51 -11.72
N SER A 195 -9.79 9.62 -10.78
CA SER A 195 -8.68 8.67 -10.81
C SER A 195 -9.17 7.33 -10.26
N TYR A 196 -8.36 6.29 -10.38
CA TYR A 196 -8.67 4.95 -9.87
C TYR A 196 -7.66 4.48 -8.85
N LEU A 197 -8.15 3.78 -7.83
CA LEU A 197 -7.35 2.89 -7.01
C LEU A 197 -7.57 1.44 -7.45
N GLN A 198 -6.48 0.74 -7.77
CA GLN A 198 -6.47 -0.69 -8.02
C GLN A 198 -5.87 -1.41 -6.82
N LEU A 199 -6.65 -2.28 -6.19
CA LEU A 199 -6.17 -3.11 -5.11
C LEU A 199 -5.62 -4.42 -5.68
N GLY A 200 -4.53 -4.89 -5.10
CA GLY A 200 -3.91 -6.16 -5.47
C GLY A 200 -3.36 -6.87 -4.26
N ARG A 201 -3.09 -8.16 -4.43
CA ARG A 201 -2.38 -8.99 -3.48
C ARG A 201 -1.25 -9.69 -4.19
N PHE A 202 -0.15 -9.88 -3.49
CA PHE A 202 0.84 -10.84 -3.92
C PHE A 202 1.32 -11.70 -2.76
N SER A 203 1.59 -12.95 -3.07
CA SER A 203 2.08 -13.97 -2.16
C SER A 203 3.52 -14.27 -2.52
N LEU A 204 4.42 -14.24 -1.54
CA LEU A 204 5.86 -14.47 -1.73
C LEU A 204 6.32 -15.58 -0.82
N ALA A 205 6.93 -16.63 -1.39
CA ALA A 205 7.61 -17.67 -0.64
C ALA A 205 8.93 -17.14 -0.03
N SER A 206 9.32 -17.66 1.14
CA SER A 206 10.56 -17.27 1.85
C SER A 206 11.85 -17.45 1.03
N ASP A 207 11.87 -18.42 0.12
CA ASP A 207 12.98 -18.68 -0.79
C ASP A 207 12.98 -17.78 -2.03
N CYS A 208 11.97 -16.91 -2.17
CA CYS A 208 11.74 -16.04 -3.32
C CYS A 208 11.57 -16.81 -4.66
N GLN A 209 11.21 -18.10 -4.64
CA GLN A 209 11.06 -18.89 -5.88
C GLN A 209 9.63 -18.94 -6.42
N CYS A 210 8.62 -18.66 -5.60
CA CYS A 210 7.23 -18.58 -6.05
C CYS A 210 6.63 -17.23 -5.62
N VAL A 211 6.11 -16.53 -6.62
CA VAL A 211 5.33 -15.31 -6.48
C VAL A 211 4.01 -15.50 -7.21
N GLN A 212 2.92 -15.17 -6.53
CA GLN A 212 1.59 -15.12 -7.13
C GLN A 212 1.01 -13.73 -6.95
N VAL A 213 0.41 -13.18 -7.99
CA VAL A 213 -0.18 -11.84 -7.99
C VAL A 213 -1.63 -11.95 -8.40
N GLU A 214 -2.50 -11.27 -7.66
CA GLU A 214 -3.94 -11.22 -7.91
C GLU A 214 -4.44 -9.78 -7.77
N TRP A 215 -5.43 -9.44 -8.58
CA TRP A 215 -6.01 -8.09 -8.60
C TRP A 215 -7.47 -8.14 -8.21
N ASP A 216 -7.91 -7.19 -7.39
CA ASP A 216 -9.32 -7.03 -7.11
C ASP A 216 -10.07 -6.68 -8.42
N PRO A 217 -11.20 -7.33 -8.73
CA PRO A 217 -11.86 -7.20 -10.04
C PRO A 217 -12.50 -5.82 -10.27
N VAL A 218 -12.64 -5.02 -9.22
CA VAL A 218 -13.30 -3.72 -9.26
C VAL A 218 -12.35 -2.65 -8.73
N ARG A 219 -12.05 -1.67 -9.59
CA ARG A 219 -11.32 -0.46 -9.21
C ARG A 219 -12.19 0.45 -8.35
N LYS A 220 -11.59 1.14 -7.39
CA LYS A 220 -12.27 2.20 -6.64
C LYS A 220 -12.04 3.53 -7.33
N GLU A 221 -13.09 4.31 -7.49
CA GLU A 221 -13.02 5.63 -8.12
C GLU A 221 -12.77 6.72 -7.07
N LEU A 222 -11.80 7.59 -7.34
CA LEU A 222 -11.55 8.83 -6.60
C LEU A 222 -12.10 10.00 -7.43
N LYS A 223 -12.73 10.98 -6.79
CA LYS A 223 -13.28 12.16 -7.48
C LYS A 223 -12.76 13.45 -6.86
N GLY A 224 -12.32 14.37 -7.70
CA GLY A 224 -11.93 15.72 -7.32
C GLY A 224 -12.65 16.77 -8.17
N GLY A 225 -12.77 17.98 -7.63
CA GLY A 225 -13.33 19.14 -8.34
C GLY A 225 -12.43 20.37 -8.34
N MET A 226 -11.22 20.28 -7.79
CA MET A 226 -10.24 21.37 -7.76
C MET A 226 -9.27 21.16 -8.92
N ALA A 227 -9.30 22.06 -9.90
CA ALA A 227 -8.52 21.92 -11.13
C ALA A 227 -7.73 23.19 -11.44
N GLN A 228 -6.58 23.00 -12.10
CA GLN A 228 -5.76 24.07 -12.63
C GLN A 228 -5.75 23.93 -14.16
N GLU A 229 -6.13 24.99 -14.86
CA GLU A 229 -6.20 25.00 -16.34
C GLU A 229 -7.05 23.85 -16.91
N GLY A 230 -8.09 23.44 -16.18
CA GLY A 230 -9.01 22.38 -16.61
C GLY A 230 -8.47 20.95 -16.46
N ARG A 231 -7.37 20.75 -15.73
CA ARG A 231 -6.78 19.44 -15.39
C ARG A 231 -6.72 19.24 -13.87
N ALA A 232 -6.95 18.01 -13.42
CA ALA A 232 -6.90 17.61 -12.01
C ALA A 232 -6.93 16.08 -11.89
N MET A 233 -6.63 15.58 -10.69
CA MET A 233 -6.67 14.15 -10.36
C MET A 233 -5.74 13.30 -11.24
N GLU A 234 -4.65 13.90 -11.71
CA GLU A 234 -3.55 13.20 -12.38
C GLU A 234 -2.56 12.83 -11.28
N LEU A 235 -2.82 11.67 -10.68
CA LEU A 235 -2.28 11.29 -9.39
C LEU A 235 -0.98 10.49 -9.56
N SER A 236 0.14 11.10 -9.18
CA SER A 236 1.47 10.63 -9.61
C SER A 236 2.31 9.92 -8.54
N ASP A 237 1.81 9.71 -7.32
CA ASP A 237 2.38 8.72 -6.39
C ASP A 237 1.43 8.40 -5.20
N LEU A 238 1.84 7.45 -4.36
CA LEU A 238 1.25 7.11 -3.06
C LEU A 238 2.32 7.00 -1.98
N ALA A 239 2.03 7.58 -0.81
CA ALA A 239 2.86 7.40 0.37
C ALA A 239 2.03 7.32 1.65
N ARG A 240 2.46 6.50 2.62
CA ARG A 240 1.96 6.55 3.98
C ARG A 240 2.69 7.60 4.81
N PHE A 241 1.96 8.65 5.20
CA PHE A 241 2.47 9.69 6.08
C PHE A 241 1.50 9.91 7.25
N GLN A 242 2.03 9.89 8.48
CA GLN A 242 1.23 10.03 9.71
C GLN A 242 0.05 9.04 9.82
N GLY A 243 0.24 7.82 9.33
CA GLY A 243 -0.80 6.78 9.31
C GLY A 243 -1.89 7.01 8.25
N GLN A 244 -1.77 8.05 7.42
CA GLN A 244 -2.71 8.36 6.35
C GLN A 244 -2.11 7.97 5.00
N LEU A 245 -2.96 7.51 4.08
CA LEU A 245 -2.58 7.31 2.68
C LEU A 245 -2.67 8.67 1.97
N ILE A 246 -1.54 9.14 1.46
CA ILE A 246 -1.40 10.42 0.76
C ILE A 246 -1.15 10.14 -0.71
N THR A 247 -1.74 10.96 -1.57
CA THR A 247 -1.45 11.04 -3.01
C THR A 247 -1.24 12.51 -3.39
N VAL A 248 -0.71 12.78 -4.57
CA VAL A 248 -0.44 14.13 -5.08
C VAL A 248 -0.97 14.24 -6.50
N ASP A 249 -1.63 15.36 -6.81
CA ASP A 249 -2.02 15.71 -8.16
C ASP A 249 -0.94 16.58 -8.80
N ASP A 250 -0.30 16.10 -9.87
CA ASP A 250 0.84 16.75 -10.52
C ASP A 250 0.46 18.05 -11.26
N ARG A 251 -0.85 18.28 -11.48
CA ARG A 251 -1.34 19.48 -12.19
C ARG A 251 -1.55 20.62 -11.22
N THR A 252 -2.27 20.34 -10.15
CA THR A 252 -2.63 21.33 -9.14
C THR A 252 -1.55 21.47 -8.08
N GLY A 253 -0.68 20.47 -7.89
CA GLY A 253 0.24 20.39 -6.76
C GLY A 253 -0.47 20.11 -5.43
N ILE A 254 -1.74 19.68 -5.44
CA ILE A 254 -2.49 19.39 -4.22
C ILE A 254 -2.14 17.99 -3.71
N LEU A 255 -1.72 17.92 -2.45
CA LEU A 255 -1.67 16.68 -1.69
C LEU A 255 -3.05 16.33 -1.17
N TYR A 256 -3.52 15.11 -1.43
CA TYR A 256 -4.77 14.58 -0.95
C TYR A 256 -4.56 13.48 0.08
N LYS A 257 -5.34 13.52 1.16
CA LYS A 257 -5.54 12.38 2.07
C LYS A 257 -6.61 11.49 1.49
N ILE A 258 -6.31 10.22 1.24
CA ILE A 258 -7.29 9.23 0.78
C ILE A 258 -7.92 8.56 2.00
N ILE A 259 -9.16 8.93 2.31
CA ILE A 259 -9.93 8.34 3.41
C ILE A 259 -10.76 7.16 2.88
N ASN A 260 -10.69 6.03 3.58
CA ASN A 260 -11.43 4.80 3.25
C ASN A 260 -11.24 4.28 1.81
N LEU A 261 -10.11 4.62 1.16
CA LEU A 261 -9.79 4.26 -0.22
C LEU A 261 -10.83 4.73 -1.25
N THR A 262 -11.61 5.78 -0.95
CA THR A 262 -12.65 6.29 -1.86
C THR A 262 -12.80 7.81 -1.82
N LEU A 263 -12.40 8.47 -0.73
CA LEU A 263 -12.59 9.90 -0.56
C LEU A 263 -11.23 10.63 -0.54
N PRO A 264 -10.85 11.31 -1.63
CA PRO A 264 -9.70 12.20 -1.62
C PRO A 264 -10.07 13.53 -0.95
N VAL A 265 -9.39 13.87 0.14
CA VAL A 265 -9.58 15.13 0.88
C VAL A 265 -8.34 16.01 0.67
N PRO A 266 -8.47 17.21 0.06
CA PRO A 266 -7.34 18.13 -0.08
C PRO A 266 -6.70 18.44 1.27
N TRP A 267 -5.38 18.45 1.34
CA TRP A 267 -4.63 18.74 2.55
C TRP A 267 -3.70 19.95 2.40
N LEU A 268 -2.79 19.93 1.42
CA LEU A 268 -1.81 20.98 1.18
C LEU A 268 -1.72 21.29 -0.32
N LEU A 269 -1.42 22.53 -0.65
CA LEU A 269 -1.08 22.97 -2.01
C LEU A 269 0.42 23.23 -2.07
N LEU A 270 1.10 22.62 -3.04
CA LEU A 270 2.52 22.81 -3.29
C LEU A 270 2.70 23.69 -4.52
N ALA A 271 3.17 24.92 -4.33
CA ALA A 271 3.58 25.79 -5.44
C ALA A 271 4.89 25.30 -6.08
N ASP A 272 5.03 25.52 -7.39
CA ASP A 272 6.18 25.05 -8.18
C ASP A 272 7.52 25.66 -7.72
N GLY A 273 8.62 24.98 -8.06
CA GLY A 273 9.98 25.46 -7.80
C GLY A 273 10.26 25.76 -6.33
N ASP A 274 10.74 26.98 -6.09
CA ASP A 274 11.07 27.56 -4.78
C ASP A 274 9.85 27.88 -3.90
N GLY A 275 8.64 27.70 -4.43
CA GLY A 275 7.39 28.00 -3.73
C GLY A 275 6.81 29.38 -4.02
N GLU A 276 7.48 30.18 -4.87
CA GLU A 276 7.01 31.51 -5.26
C GLU A 276 6.39 31.53 -6.67
N GLN A 277 6.13 30.35 -7.24
CA GLN A 277 5.52 30.21 -8.57
C GLN A 277 3.99 30.15 -8.48
N PRO A 278 3.26 30.76 -9.44
CA PRO A 278 1.80 30.81 -9.40
C PRO A 278 1.11 29.49 -9.78
N LYS A 279 1.86 28.53 -10.33
CA LYS A 279 1.35 27.22 -10.75
C LYS A 279 1.67 26.13 -9.71
N GLY A 280 0.83 25.10 -9.68
CA GLY A 280 1.08 23.87 -8.93
C GLY A 280 2.41 23.19 -9.28
N PHE A 281 3.05 22.62 -8.27
CA PHE A 281 4.26 21.82 -8.40
C PHE A 281 3.95 20.50 -9.11
N LYS A 282 4.67 20.22 -10.20
CA LYS A 282 4.58 18.94 -10.91
C LYS A 282 5.30 17.85 -10.11
N ALA A 283 4.59 17.29 -9.15
CA ALA A 283 5.08 16.25 -8.26
C ALA A 283 4.96 14.89 -8.94
N GLU A 284 6.03 14.11 -8.88
CA GLU A 284 6.18 12.84 -9.60
C GLU A 284 6.53 11.69 -8.67
N TRP A 285 6.96 11.97 -7.43
CA TRP A 285 7.31 10.94 -6.47
C TRP A 285 7.17 11.43 -5.03
N MET A 286 6.95 10.49 -4.11
CA MET A 286 6.85 10.73 -2.68
C MET A 286 7.58 9.65 -1.87
N THR A 287 8.22 10.08 -0.79
CA THR A 287 8.77 9.15 0.21
C THR A 287 8.80 9.76 1.60
N VAL A 288 9.01 8.94 2.63
CA VAL A 288 9.08 9.38 4.02
C VAL A 288 10.47 9.15 4.57
N LYS A 289 11.09 10.22 5.07
CA LYS A 289 12.40 10.18 5.73
C LYS A 289 12.37 10.98 7.02
N ASN A 290 12.75 10.34 8.12
CA ASN A 290 12.80 10.96 9.45
C ASN A 290 11.49 11.69 9.81
N GLU A 291 10.35 11.00 9.64
CA GLU A 291 9.00 11.53 9.91
C GLU A 291 8.63 12.78 9.10
N MET A 292 9.29 13.03 7.97
CA MET A 292 8.93 14.08 7.03
C MET A 292 8.57 13.45 5.69
N LEU A 293 7.53 13.98 5.06
CA LEU A 293 7.15 13.62 3.69
C LEU A 293 8.00 14.45 2.72
N TYR A 294 8.69 13.76 1.82
CA TYR A 294 9.45 14.33 0.73
C TYR A 294 8.63 14.15 -0.53
N VAL A 295 8.44 15.23 -1.28
CA VAL A 295 7.72 15.24 -2.56
C VAL A 295 8.64 15.87 -3.59
N GLY A 296 8.99 15.16 -4.64
CA GLY A 296 9.83 15.70 -5.71
C GLY A 296 9.15 15.65 -7.06
N GLY A 297 9.72 16.38 -8.01
CA GLY A 297 9.28 16.38 -9.40
C GLY A 297 10.20 15.53 -10.27
N ILE A 298 10.10 15.78 -11.57
CA ILE A 298 10.80 15.03 -12.64
C ILE A 298 12.32 14.94 -12.42
N GLY A 299 12.94 15.92 -11.76
CA GLY A 299 14.37 15.87 -11.44
C GLY A 299 15.31 16.13 -12.63
N LYS A 300 14.81 16.79 -13.67
CA LYS A 300 15.62 17.40 -14.74
C LYS A 300 15.20 18.84 -14.99
N GLU A 301 15.97 19.54 -15.82
CA GLU A 301 15.62 20.86 -16.31
C GLU A 301 14.26 20.82 -17.03
N TRP A 302 13.42 21.82 -16.78
CA TRP A 302 12.24 22.03 -17.61
C TRP A 302 12.70 22.56 -18.97
N THR A 303 12.22 21.92 -20.02
CA THR A 303 12.59 22.24 -21.40
C THR A 303 11.34 22.44 -22.26
N SER A 304 11.50 23.09 -23.41
CA SER A 304 10.51 23.00 -24.48
C SER A 304 10.38 21.55 -24.97
N VAL A 305 9.37 21.28 -25.82
CA VAL A 305 9.18 19.96 -26.46
C VAL A 305 10.36 19.53 -27.34
N HIS A 306 11.25 20.47 -27.70
CA HIS A 306 12.47 20.27 -28.49
C HIS A 306 13.76 20.27 -27.65
N GLY A 307 13.65 20.31 -26.32
CA GLY A 307 14.81 20.19 -25.42
C GLY A 307 15.51 21.51 -25.09
N GLU A 308 14.93 22.66 -25.46
CA GLU A 308 15.50 23.97 -25.12
C GLU A 308 15.24 24.29 -23.65
N TYR A 309 16.28 24.66 -22.91
CA TYR A 309 16.18 24.99 -21.48
C TYR A 309 15.20 26.13 -21.20
N MET A 310 14.42 25.99 -20.13
CA MET A 310 13.50 27.03 -19.65
C MET A 310 13.74 27.41 -18.18
N ASN A 311 13.79 26.44 -17.27
CA ASN A 311 14.01 26.66 -15.83
C ASN A 311 14.40 25.34 -15.11
N ASP A 312 14.78 25.46 -13.83
CA ASP A 312 15.16 24.32 -12.96
C ASP A 312 14.04 23.88 -12.00
N ASN A 313 12.80 24.36 -12.16
CA ASN A 313 11.74 24.14 -11.17
C ASN A 313 11.46 22.66 -10.83
N PRO A 314 11.47 21.71 -11.80
CA PRO A 314 11.26 20.29 -11.50
C PRO A 314 12.40 19.64 -10.70
N MET A 315 13.54 20.34 -10.54
CA MET A 315 14.66 19.90 -9.69
C MET A 315 14.53 20.39 -8.24
N TRP A 316 13.44 21.05 -7.86
CA TRP A 316 13.14 21.34 -6.46
C TRP A 316 12.38 20.17 -5.83
N ILE A 317 12.53 20.01 -4.52
CA ILE A 317 11.70 19.12 -3.71
C ILE A 317 10.97 19.91 -2.62
N LYS A 318 9.89 19.33 -2.12
CA LYS A 318 9.10 19.84 -1.01
C LYS A 318 9.25 18.90 0.16
N ILE A 319 9.56 19.43 1.33
CA ILE A 319 9.67 18.65 2.57
C ILE A 319 8.60 19.15 3.53
N ILE A 320 7.68 18.25 3.88
CA ILE A 320 6.56 18.51 4.77
C ILE A 320 6.83 17.83 6.10
N ASP A 321 6.81 18.60 7.17
CA ASP A 321 6.99 18.09 8.53
C ASP A 321 5.68 17.71 9.22
N ASN A 322 5.80 17.29 10.48
CA ASN A 322 4.65 16.78 11.22
C ASN A 322 3.57 17.84 11.51
N GLU A 323 3.94 19.12 11.48
CA GLU A 323 3.04 20.25 11.66
C GLU A 323 2.52 20.79 10.33
N SER A 324 2.69 20.06 9.23
CA SER A 324 2.29 20.45 7.87
C SER A 324 3.02 21.70 7.35
N ARG A 325 4.19 22.05 7.89
CA ARG A 325 5.00 23.14 7.35
C ARG A 325 5.78 22.63 6.14
N VAL A 326 5.79 23.43 5.08
CA VAL A 326 6.45 23.08 3.81
C VAL A 326 7.78 23.82 3.71
N ARG A 327 8.85 23.09 3.38
CA ARG A 327 10.15 23.65 2.99
C ARG A 327 10.44 23.31 1.55
N HIS A 328 10.97 24.28 0.81
CA HIS A 328 11.34 24.15 -0.60
C HIS A 328 12.86 24.05 -0.68
N ILE A 329 13.39 22.95 -1.21
CA ILE A 329 14.84 22.70 -1.28
C ILE A 329 15.22 22.40 -2.72
N SER A 330 16.18 23.13 -3.26
CA SER A 330 16.75 22.80 -4.57
C SER A 330 17.59 21.53 -4.48
N TRP A 331 17.28 20.56 -5.33
CA TRP A 331 18.02 19.32 -5.51
C TRP A 331 18.77 19.29 -6.85
N LYS A 332 18.98 20.44 -7.49
CA LYS A 332 19.68 20.56 -8.78
C LYS A 332 21.00 19.79 -8.81
N ASP A 333 21.89 20.08 -7.87
CA ASP A 333 23.21 19.42 -7.82
C ASP A 333 23.10 17.92 -7.50
N ILE A 334 22.06 17.51 -6.76
CA ILE A 334 21.80 16.10 -6.44
C ILE A 334 21.37 15.35 -7.70
N TYR A 335 20.42 15.88 -8.47
CA TYR A 335 19.98 15.26 -9.72
C TYR A 335 21.09 15.21 -10.77
N ILE A 336 21.93 16.26 -10.85
CA ILE A 336 23.12 16.25 -11.71
C ILE A 336 24.08 15.12 -11.33
N LYS A 337 24.34 14.92 -10.03
CA LYS A 337 25.18 13.81 -9.54
C LYS A 337 24.57 12.44 -9.87
N LEU A 338 23.25 12.29 -9.74
CA LEU A 338 22.55 11.04 -10.04
C LEU A 338 22.71 10.64 -11.52
N ARG A 339 22.48 11.56 -12.46
CA ARG A 339 22.68 11.27 -13.89
C ARG A 339 24.17 11.06 -14.24
N ALA A 340 25.08 11.81 -13.61
CA ALA A 340 26.52 11.64 -13.82
C ALA A 340 27.03 10.27 -13.36
N ALA A 341 26.40 9.66 -12.34
CA ALA A 341 26.76 8.33 -11.84
C ALA A 341 26.58 7.21 -12.88
N VAL A 342 25.80 7.45 -13.94
CA VAL A 342 25.62 6.54 -15.09
C VAL A 342 26.23 7.09 -16.38
N GLY A 343 27.11 8.09 -16.27
CA GLY A 343 27.81 8.67 -17.43
C GLY A 343 26.94 9.58 -18.31
N ILE A 344 25.85 10.13 -17.77
CA ILE A 344 24.98 11.07 -18.48
C ILE A 344 25.31 12.50 -18.01
N GLU A 345 25.61 13.36 -18.97
CA GLU A 345 25.81 14.79 -18.78
C GLU A 345 24.82 15.59 -19.63
N TYR A 346 24.56 16.84 -19.26
CA TYR A 346 23.72 17.74 -20.06
C TYR A 346 24.35 17.92 -21.46
N PRO A 347 23.57 17.84 -22.57
CA PRO A 347 22.11 17.93 -22.66
C PRO A 347 21.35 16.60 -22.47
N GLY A 348 22.04 15.50 -22.19
CA GLY A 348 21.42 14.27 -21.70
C GLY A 348 20.69 14.48 -20.37
N TYR A 349 19.74 13.60 -20.08
CA TYR A 349 18.82 13.76 -18.97
C TYR A 349 18.41 12.42 -18.33
N MET A 350 17.80 12.54 -17.16
CA MET A 350 17.20 11.45 -16.41
C MET A 350 15.88 11.95 -15.81
N ILE A 351 14.82 11.15 -15.88
CA ILE A 351 13.51 11.47 -15.32
C ILE A 351 13.25 10.55 -14.13
N HIS A 352 12.88 11.14 -13.00
CA HIS A 352 12.59 10.44 -11.75
C HIS A 352 11.10 10.54 -11.43
N GLU A 353 10.42 9.39 -11.40
CA GLU A 353 9.03 9.23 -10.94
C GLU A 353 8.95 8.26 -9.77
N SER A 354 10.07 7.69 -9.33
CA SER A 354 10.05 6.77 -8.20
C SER A 354 11.33 6.82 -7.39
N VAL A 355 11.17 7.18 -6.12
CA VAL A 355 12.25 7.44 -5.17
C VAL A 355 11.81 6.97 -3.80
N GLN A 356 12.63 6.18 -3.11
CA GLN A 356 12.38 5.78 -1.72
C GLN A 356 13.60 5.98 -0.82
N TRP A 357 13.33 6.38 0.42
CA TRP A 357 14.33 6.36 1.50
C TRP A 357 14.25 5.05 2.27
N SER A 358 15.35 4.30 2.33
CA SER A 358 15.47 3.16 3.23
C SER A 358 15.96 3.61 4.60
N GLN A 359 15.10 3.45 5.61
CA GLN A 359 15.50 3.68 7.00
C GLN A 359 16.50 2.64 7.48
N GLN A 360 16.41 1.40 6.97
CA GLN A 360 17.29 0.30 7.34
C GLN A 360 18.72 0.49 6.82
N TRP A 361 18.86 0.96 5.57
CA TRP A 361 20.16 1.11 4.91
C TRP A 361 20.73 2.53 5.01
N LYS A 362 19.93 3.50 5.45
CA LYS A 362 20.28 4.93 5.46
C LYS A 362 20.71 5.44 4.08
N ARG A 363 19.96 5.01 3.07
CA ARG A 363 20.24 5.26 1.65
C ARG A 363 18.98 5.67 0.91
N TRP A 364 19.19 6.47 -0.12
CA TRP A 364 18.18 6.78 -1.12
C TRP A 364 18.26 5.77 -2.25
N PHE A 365 17.10 5.36 -2.76
CA PHE A 365 16.95 4.45 -3.88
C PHE A 365 16.13 5.17 -4.95
N PHE A 366 16.58 5.11 -6.21
CA PHE A 366 15.89 5.68 -7.35
C PHE A 366 15.76 4.63 -8.43
N LEU A 367 14.57 4.53 -9.01
CA LEU A 367 14.32 3.83 -10.26
C LEU A 367 13.83 4.87 -11.26
N PRO A 368 14.74 5.53 -12.01
CA PRO A 368 14.35 6.55 -12.96
C PRO A 368 13.41 5.95 -14.03
N ARG A 369 12.40 6.71 -14.45
CA ARG A 369 11.53 6.32 -15.56
C ARG A 369 12.33 6.28 -16.85
N ARG A 370 13.09 7.35 -17.10
CA ARG A 370 13.83 7.59 -18.35
C ARG A 370 15.28 7.94 -18.09
N ALA A 371 16.16 7.56 -19.01
CA ALA A 371 17.55 8.00 -19.03
C ALA A 371 18.04 8.08 -20.49
N SER A 372 18.66 9.21 -20.86
CA SER A 372 19.12 9.46 -22.22
C SER A 372 20.43 10.25 -22.23
N PRO A 373 21.44 9.83 -23.00
CA PRO A 373 22.62 10.66 -23.24
C PRO A 373 22.35 11.79 -24.27
N PHE A 374 21.18 11.78 -24.92
CA PHE A 374 20.77 12.75 -25.93
C PHE A 374 19.81 13.80 -25.34
N PRO A 375 19.71 15.01 -25.96
CA PRO A 375 18.73 16.03 -25.60
C PRO A 375 17.30 15.50 -25.52
N TYR A 376 16.52 16.09 -24.62
CA TYR A 376 15.09 15.79 -24.49
C TYR A 376 14.33 16.14 -25.77
N SER A 377 13.45 15.23 -26.18
CA SER A 377 12.33 15.56 -27.05
C SER A 377 11.15 14.68 -26.65
N GLU A 378 9.95 15.25 -26.64
CA GLU A 378 8.73 14.56 -26.19
C GLU A 378 8.51 13.22 -26.93
N LYS A 379 8.70 13.23 -28.26
CA LYS A 379 8.53 12.03 -29.10
C LYS A 379 9.56 10.94 -28.81
N GLU A 380 10.83 11.29 -28.65
CA GLU A 380 11.87 10.29 -28.42
C GLU A 380 11.84 9.76 -26.98
N ASP A 381 11.37 10.55 -26.02
CA ASP A 381 11.34 10.20 -24.60
C ASP A 381 10.48 8.95 -24.31
N GLU A 382 9.41 8.72 -25.08
CA GLU A 382 8.59 7.50 -25.02
C GLU A 382 9.44 6.22 -25.13
N ARG A 383 10.60 6.30 -25.79
CA ARG A 383 11.57 5.22 -26.03
C ARG A 383 12.87 5.36 -25.24
N ARG A 384 12.88 6.15 -24.16
CA ARG A 384 14.05 6.33 -23.28
C ARG A 384 13.91 5.66 -21.92
N ALA A 385 13.06 4.62 -21.80
CA ALA A 385 12.96 3.90 -20.54
C ALA A 385 14.32 3.30 -20.12
N THR A 386 14.51 3.18 -18.81
CA THR A 386 15.75 2.66 -18.23
C THR A 386 15.46 1.56 -17.23
N ASN A 387 16.43 0.68 -17.03
CA ASN A 387 16.40 -0.40 -16.06
C ASN A 387 17.40 -0.20 -14.91
N VAL A 388 17.84 1.05 -14.68
CA VAL A 388 18.82 1.34 -13.63
C VAL A 388 18.17 1.52 -12.26
N LEU A 389 18.76 0.88 -11.26
CA LEU A 389 18.57 1.15 -9.85
C LEU A 389 19.77 1.95 -9.33
N LEU A 390 19.53 3.19 -8.90
CA LEU A 390 20.53 4.02 -8.24
C LEU A 390 20.38 3.91 -6.73
N GLN A 391 21.48 3.70 -6.03
CA GLN A 391 21.55 3.74 -4.58
C GLN A 391 22.52 4.85 -4.15
N ALA A 392 22.07 5.77 -3.32
CA ALA A 392 22.87 6.90 -2.86
C ALA A 392 22.96 6.93 -1.33
N SER A 393 24.13 7.31 -0.81
CA SER A 393 24.27 7.65 0.61
C SER A 393 23.36 8.83 0.99
N GLU A 394 23.06 8.99 2.28
CA GLU A 394 22.19 10.07 2.77
C GLU A 394 22.58 11.48 2.29
N ASN A 395 23.88 11.71 2.11
CA ASN A 395 24.48 12.96 1.64
C ASN A 395 24.84 12.98 0.15
N PHE A 396 24.51 11.93 -0.61
CA PHE A 396 24.81 11.79 -2.04
C PHE A 396 26.30 11.91 -2.41
N GLU A 397 27.21 11.59 -1.47
CA GLU A 397 28.66 11.48 -1.75
C GLU A 397 29.03 10.17 -2.43
N HIS A 398 28.26 9.11 -2.18
CA HIS A 398 28.45 7.80 -2.80
C HIS A 398 27.17 7.39 -3.51
N ILE A 399 27.26 7.22 -4.82
CA ILE A 399 26.15 6.78 -5.69
C ILE A 399 26.63 5.55 -6.45
N SER A 400 25.86 4.47 -6.41
CA SER A 400 26.11 3.25 -7.18
C SER A 400 24.92 2.94 -8.07
N ALA A 401 25.19 2.43 -9.27
CA ALA A 401 24.19 2.00 -10.23
C ALA A 401 24.19 0.48 -10.36
N THR A 402 23.01 -0.12 -10.40
CA THR A 402 22.78 -1.55 -10.68
C THR A 402 21.76 -1.65 -11.81
N TYR A 403 21.97 -2.54 -12.77
CA TYR A 403 21.07 -2.69 -13.92
C TYR A 403 20.20 -3.93 -13.75
N LEU A 404 18.89 -3.77 -13.93
CA LEU A 404 17.88 -4.78 -13.67
C LEU A 404 17.50 -5.51 -14.96
N GLY A 405 17.83 -6.80 -15.06
CA GLY A 405 17.47 -7.62 -16.22
C GLY A 405 17.79 -6.98 -17.58
N GLU A 406 16.99 -7.32 -18.59
CA GLU A 406 17.12 -6.75 -19.93
C GLU A 406 16.41 -5.39 -20.03
N PRO A 407 17.02 -4.38 -20.67
CA PRO A 407 16.42 -3.08 -20.83
C PRO A 407 15.20 -3.16 -21.77
N SER A 408 14.14 -2.44 -21.42
CA SER A 408 13.02 -2.13 -22.30
C SER A 408 13.13 -0.67 -22.72
N GLU A 409 12.91 -0.37 -24.01
CA GLU A 409 12.91 1.02 -24.49
C GLU A 409 11.69 1.81 -23.98
N THR A 410 10.58 1.12 -23.68
CA THR A 410 9.25 1.74 -23.54
C THR A 410 8.66 1.62 -22.13
N ARG A 411 9.09 0.64 -21.33
CA ARG A 411 8.60 0.40 -19.97
C ARG A 411 9.44 1.12 -18.92
N GLY A 412 9.02 2.33 -18.56
CA GLY A 412 9.69 3.13 -17.54
C GLY A 412 9.12 2.86 -16.14
N PHE A 413 9.98 2.86 -15.12
CA PHE A 413 9.53 2.79 -13.73
C PHE A 413 8.71 4.03 -13.35
N SER A 414 7.57 3.81 -12.72
CA SER A 414 6.64 4.86 -12.29
C SER A 414 6.42 4.89 -10.77
N ALA A 415 6.64 3.78 -10.06
CA ALA A 415 6.54 3.75 -8.59
C ALA A 415 7.28 2.54 -8.04
N PHE A 416 7.74 2.59 -6.78
CA PHE A 416 8.16 1.39 -6.07
C PHE A 416 8.06 1.55 -4.55
N GLN A 417 8.01 0.41 -3.87
CA GLN A 417 8.12 0.31 -2.42
C GLN A 417 9.00 -0.86 -2.01
N PHE A 418 9.66 -0.71 -0.85
CA PHE A 418 10.31 -1.83 -0.19
C PHE A 418 9.27 -2.79 0.37
N ILE A 419 9.46 -4.09 0.14
CA ILE A 419 8.55 -5.11 0.66
C ILE A 419 8.76 -5.21 2.18
N PRO A 420 7.70 -5.05 3.00
CA PRO A 420 7.85 -5.07 4.43
C PRO A 420 8.37 -6.40 4.97
N ASN A 421 9.09 -6.33 6.09
CA ASN A 421 9.73 -7.48 6.74
C ASN A 421 10.84 -8.16 5.92
N THR A 422 11.42 -7.44 4.94
CA THR A 422 12.55 -7.93 4.13
C THR A 422 13.86 -7.16 4.39
N LEU A 423 13.89 -6.33 5.44
CA LEU A 423 15.00 -5.41 5.74
C LEU A 423 15.33 -4.49 4.55
N ASP A 424 14.29 -4.06 3.82
CA ASP A 424 14.39 -3.27 2.59
C ASP A 424 15.23 -3.92 1.48
N LYS A 425 15.45 -5.25 1.55
CA LYS A 425 16.21 -5.99 0.54
C LYS A 425 15.38 -6.25 -0.72
N LEU A 426 14.06 -6.43 -0.59
CA LEU A 426 13.18 -6.70 -1.73
C LEU A 426 12.36 -5.47 -2.07
N ILE A 427 12.18 -5.24 -3.37
CA ILE A 427 11.44 -4.13 -3.95
C ILE A 427 10.30 -4.68 -4.79
N VAL A 428 9.10 -4.11 -4.62
CA VAL A 428 8.00 -4.22 -5.57
C VAL A 428 7.91 -2.91 -6.34
N ALA A 429 7.91 -2.97 -7.66
CA ALA A 429 7.90 -1.80 -8.52
C ALA A 429 6.82 -1.88 -9.61
N VAL A 430 6.40 -0.71 -10.05
CA VAL A 430 5.47 -0.51 -11.15
C VAL A 430 6.24 0.14 -12.30
N LYS A 431 5.98 -0.35 -13.51
CA LYS A 431 6.39 0.30 -14.75
C LYS A 431 5.15 0.69 -15.54
N SER A 432 5.15 1.84 -16.18
CA SER A 432 4.15 2.20 -17.19
C SER A 432 4.77 2.29 -18.57
N GLU A 433 3.96 1.95 -19.57
CA GLU A 433 4.29 1.94 -20.99
C GLU A 433 3.25 2.75 -21.74
N GLU A 434 3.72 3.69 -22.54
CA GLU A 434 2.92 4.58 -23.37
C GLU A 434 3.47 4.51 -24.79
N ILE A 435 2.72 3.88 -25.70
CA ILE A 435 3.12 3.74 -27.10
C ILE A 435 1.91 4.01 -27.98
N ASP A 436 2.04 5.00 -28.88
CA ASP A 436 0.99 5.35 -29.85
C ASP A 436 -0.39 5.56 -29.19
N GLY A 437 -0.40 6.16 -28.00
CA GLY A 437 -1.60 6.40 -27.19
C GLY A 437 -2.19 5.18 -26.48
N ARG A 438 -1.57 4.00 -26.56
CA ARG A 438 -1.90 2.84 -25.73
C ARG A 438 -1.11 2.89 -24.44
N VAL A 439 -1.80 2.59 -23.35
CA VAL A 439 -1.26 2.67 -22.01
C VAL A 439 -1.43 1.33 -21.30
N THR A 440 -0.33 0.81 -20.74
CA THR A 440 -0.33 -0.39 -19.92
C THR A 440 0.63 -0.22 -18.76
N SER A 441 0.34 -0.85 -17.62
CA SER A 441 1.24 -0.88 -16.47
C SER A 441 1.60 -2.32 -16.09
N PHE A 442 2.76 -2.49 -15.49
CA PHE A 442 3.34 -3.79 -15.14
C PHE A 442 3.85 -3.77 -13.70
N LEU A 443 3.67 -4.88 -12.99
CA LEU A 443 4.26 -5.12 -11.66
C LEU A 443 5.50 -6.00 -11.83
N THR A 444 6.57 -5.70 -11.11
CA THR A 444 7.78 -6.52 -11.02
C THR A 444 8.30 -6.56 -9.59
N ILE A 445 8.99 -7.63 -9.22
CA ILE A 445 9.64 -7.80 -7.92
C ILE A 445 11.08 -8.21 -8.13
N PHE A 446 12.00 -7.57 -7.41
CA PHE A 446 13.43 -7.85 -7.48
C PHE A 446 14.12 -7.48 -6.16
N ASP A 447 15.36 -7.90 -5.97
CA ASP A 447 16.16 -7.49 -4.83
C ASP A 447 17.05 -6.27 -5.12
N THR A 448 17.62 -5.66 -4.08
CA THR A 448 18.51 -4.49 -4.18
C THR A 448 19.81 -4.75 -4.96
N ASP A 449 20.17 -6.01 -5.19
CA ASP A 449 21.32 -6.43 -5.99
C ASP A 449 20.95 -6.61 -7.48
N GLY A 450 19.67 -6.44 -7.81
CA GLY A 450 19.12 -6.45 -9.15
C GLY A 450 18.66 -7.82 -9.65
N VAL A 451 18.55 -8.80 -8.76
CA VAL A 451 18.04 -10.13 -9.10
C VAL A 451 16.53 -10.07 -9.21
N ILE A 452 16.01 -10.35 -10.42
CA ILE A 452 14.58 -10.38 -10.68
C ILE A 452 13.95 -11.64 -10.09
N ILE A 453 12.93 -11.43 -9.25
CA ILE A 453 12.12 -12.46 -8.59
C ILE A 453 10.81 -12.68 -9.35
N LEU A 454 10.18 -11.59 -9.80
CA LEU A 454 8.98 -11.59 -10.63
C LEU A 454 9.23 -10.70 -11.85
N ASN A 455 9.19 -11.31 -13.04
CA ASN A 455 9.19 -10.58 -14.31
C ASN A 455 7.95 -9.69 -14.45
N ASP A 456 8.05 -8.66 -15.29
CA ASP A 456 6.94 -7.75 -15.62
C ASP A 456 5.63 -8.51 -15.86
N THR A 457 4.67 -8.33 -14.96
CA THR A 457 3.32 -8.92 -15.01
C THR A 457 2.31 -7.81 -15.18
N GLU A 458 1.45 -7.90 -16.19
CA GLU A 458 0.49 -6.84 -16.52
C GLU A 458 -0.48 -6.56 -15.37
N ILE A 459 -0.72 -5.27 -15.13
CA ILE A 459 -1.72 -4.76 -14.18
C ILE A 459 -2.98 -4.44 -14.98
N PRO A 460 -4.17 -4.93 -14.58
CA PRO A 460 -5.38 -4.80 -15.38
C PRO A 460 -5.83 -3.34 -15.51
N GLY A 461 -6.46 -3.03 -16.64
CA GLY A 461 -7.23 -1.80 -16.83
C GLY A 461 -6.70 -0.80 -17.84
N HIS A 462 -5.53 -1.07 -18.47
CA HIS A 462 -4.94 -0.27 -19.55
C HIS A 462 -4.83 1.24 -19.21
N VAL A 463 -4.27 1.53 -18.03
CA VAL A 463 -4.02 2.89 -17.51
C VAL A 463 -2.62 2.96 -16.90
N LYS A 464 -2.10 4.18 -16.70
CA LYS A 464 -0.84 4.39 -15.98
C LYS A 464 -1.10 4.27 -14.51
N TYR A 465 -0.42 3.35 -13.84
CA TYR A 465 -0.33 3.33 -12.40
C TYR A 465 1.00 3.97 -11.99
N GLU A 466 0.92 5.07 -11.25
CA GLU A 466 2.08 5.92 -10.92
C GLU A 466 2.34 6.02 -9.42
N GLY A 467 1.56 5.30 -8.60
CA GLY A 467 1.90 5.13 -7.19
C GLY A 467 1.58 3.73 -6.72
N ILE A 468 2.37 3.22 -5.77
CA ILE A 468 2.16 1.94 -5.10
C ILE A 468 2.39 2.08 -3.61
N GLU A 469 1.51 1.50 -2.80
CA GLU A 469 1.66 1.48 -1.35
C GLU A 469 1.03 0.24 -0.73
N PHE A 470 1.58 -0.22 0.40
CA PHE A 470 1.03 -1.31 1.17
C PHE A 470 -0.17 -0.84 2.00
N ILE A 471 -1.32 -1.47 1.80
CA ILE A 471 -2.54 -1.09 2.48
C ILE A 471 -2.80 -1.85 3.77
N PHE A 472 -1.87 -2.61 4.37
CA PHE A 472 -2.12 -3.27 5.66
C PHE A 472 -0.81 -3.52 6.43
N GLN A 473 -0.70 -2.97 7.64
CA GLN A 473 0.13 -3.48 8.74
C GLN A 473 -0.63 -3.34 10.05
#